data_AF-A0A3Q1GNV5-F1
#
_entry.id   AF-A0A3Q1GNV5-F1
#
_cell.length_a   1.000
_cell.length_b   1.000
_cell.length_c   1.000
_cell.angle_alpha   90.00
_cell.angle_beta   90.00
_cell.angle_gamma   90.00
#
_symmetry.space_group_name_H-M   'P 1'
#
loop_
_entity.id
_entity.type
_entity.pdbx_description
1 polymer ?
#
loop_
_entity_poly.entity_id
_entity_poly.type
_entity_poly.pdbx_seq_one_letter_code
_entity_poly.pdbx_strand_id
1 'polypeptide(L)'
;MSTEVYQSPADTSFDIHEEQRASPGKTPIQILHEYGTKNGNLPVYVMEKAEGEAHQPSFVFSVTIGDVSCTGQGPSKKAAKHQAAEAALNSLNIDAGIVNVAGKSADSNGVAAETNNHPNSVGILQELALQRGWRLPEYSILMEAGPPHKREFTVTCRMESLSEKAVGNSKKAAKKAAAEKMVAKLQSLSGCSEITWTPKPSVRFENLRNSAAEKMSSLRRSPLSIPNTDYIQMMLDLSKEQGFEVTYFDIDELTVNGQYQCLAELSTSPVTVCHGTGISCSNAHNDAAHSALQYIKIMASSK
;
A
#
# COMPACT_ATOMS: atom_id res chain seq x y z
N MET A 1 76.02 27.68 19.04
CA MET A 1 74.75 27.20 18.46
C MET A 1 73.65 27.98 19.15
N SER A 2 73.44 29.25 18.80
CA SER A 2 72.53 29.78 17.75
C SER A 2 71.32 30.41 18.43
N THR A 3 71.27 31.76 18.39
CA THR A 3 70.11 32.68 18.24
C THR A 3 68.86 32.46 19.11
N GLU A 4 68.11 33.44 19.65
CA GLU A 4 68.16 34.90 19.85
C GLU A 4 66.77 35.26 20.47
N VAL A 5 66.70 36.33 21.26
CA VAL A 5 65.62 37.37 21.25
C VAL A 5 64.22 37.08 21.87
N TYR A 6 64.00 37.77 23.00
CA TYR A 6 62.91 38.71 23.34
C TYR A 6 61.40 38.32 23.31
N GLN A 7 60.77 38.59 24.46
CA GLN A 7 59.61 39.50 24.68
C GLN A 7 58.17 39.03 24.29
N SER A 8 57.33 38.88 25.32
CA SER A 8 55.85 38.93 25.34
C SER A 8 55.32 40.26 24.73
N PRO A 9 54.02 40.47 24.37
CA PRO A 9 52.76 39.87 24.88
C PRO A 9 51.64 39.67 23.82
N ALA A 10 50.43 39.25 24.24
CA ALA A 10 49.09 39.67 23.76
C ALA A 10 48.02 38.55 23.68
N ASP A 11 46.83 38.93 24.14
CA ASP A 11 45.48 38.38 24.03
C ASP A 11 45.19 37.21 23.08
N THR A 12 44.38 36.26 23.57
CA THR A 12 43.34 35.62 22.77
C THR A 12 42.33 34.92 23.68
N SER A 13 41.21 35.61 23.92
CA SER A 13 39.94 35.02 24.34
C SER A 13 39.47 34.04 23.27
N PHE A 14 39.35 32.76 23.62
CA PHE A 14 38.71 31.75 22.79
C PHE A 14 37.29 31.52 23.29
N ASP A 15 36.36 32.29 22.71
CA ASP A 15 34.93 31.99 22.65
C ASP A 15 34.73 30.72 21.82
N ILE A 16 34.17 29.69 22.44
CA ILE A 16 33.60 28.52 21.75
C ILE A 16 32.09 28.72 21.71
N HIS A 17 31.62 29.41 20.67
CA HIS A 17 30.22 29.41 20.27
C HIS A 17 29.88 28.03 19.67
N GLU A 18 29.06 27.25 20.37
CA GLU A 18 28.43 26.06 19.77
C GLU A 18 27.03 26.44 19.26
N GLU A 19 26.98 26.66 17.95
CA GLU A 19 25.79 26.93 17.15
C GLU A 19 24.75 25.80 17.25
N GLN A 20 23.60 26.07 17.86
CA GLN A 20 22.41 25.25 17.66
C GLN A 20 21.46 25.89 16.65
N ARG A 21 21.48 25.28 15.46
CA ARG A 21 20.69 25.56 14.27
C ARG A 21 19.19 25.73 14.57
N ALA A 22 18.62 26.80 14.03
CA ALA A 22 17.19 26.93 13.81
C ALA A 22 16.66 25.68 13.08
N SER A 23 15.61 25.05 13.61
CA SER A 23 14.96 23.91 12.95
C SER A 23 14.00 24.41 11.87
N PRO A 24 14.27 24.20 10.57
CA PRO A 24 13.34 24.56 9.50
C PRO A 24 12.17 23.55 9.51
N GLY A 25 10.94 24.02 9.73
CA GLY A 25 9.75 23.16 9.58
C GLY A 25 8.61 23.31 10.60
N LYS A 26 8.73 24.21 11.59
CA LYS A 26 7.60 24.49 12.50
C LYS A 26 6.52 25.30 11.78
N THR A 27 5.27 24.88 11.89
CA THR A 27 4.13 25.60 11.31
C THR A 27 3.82 26.87 12.14
N PRO A 28 3.27 27.94 11.54
CA PRO A 28 2.83 29.16 12.25
C PRO A 28 1.92 28.85 13.45
N ILE A 29 1.04 27.86 13.31
CA ILE A 29 0.18 27.38 14.41
C ILE A 29 1.02 26.89 15.60
N GLN A 30 2.11 26.15 15.35
CA GLN A 30 2.99 25.65 16.41
C GLN A 30 3.80 26.78 17.06
N ILE A 31 4.32 27.72 16.26
CA ILE A 31 5.07 28.87 16.79
C ILE A 31 4.17 29.71 17.70
N LEU A 32 2.93 29.95 17.25
CA LEU A 32 1.95 30.73 17.98
C LEU A 32 1.47 30.03 19.26
N HIS A 33 1.30 28.70 19.22
CA HIS A 33 1.00 27.91 20.41
C HIS A 33 2.17 27.89 21.40
N GLU A 34 3.41 27.80 20.92
CA GLU A 34 4.62 27.88 21.74
C GLU A 34 4.74 29.26 22.41
N TYR A 35 4.48 30.33 21.67
CA TYR A 35 4.43 31.70 22.21
C TYR A 35 3.34 31.84 23.28
N GLY A 36 2.12 31.36 23.00
CA GLY A 36 1.02 31.42 23.95
C GLY A 36 1.29 30.63 25.24
N THR A 37 2.00 29.49 25.12
CA THR A 37 2.40 28.69 26.27
C THR A 37 3.45 29.40 27.13
N LYS A 38 4.40 30.12 26.51
CA LYS A 38 5.44 30.89 27.22
C LYS A 38 4.88 32.13 27.93
N ASN A 39 3.90 32.79 27.32
CA ASN A 39 3.32 34.04 27.83
C ASN A 39 2.03 33.86 28.63
N GLY A 40 1.59 32.62 28.86
CA GLY A 40 0.38 32.32 29.64
C GLY A 40 -0.95 32.58 28.92
N ASN A 41 -0.92 32.94 27.64
CA ASN A 41 -2.10 33.26 26.82
C ASN A 41 -2.20 32.29 25.64
N LEU A 42 -2.90 31.17 25.82
CA LEU A 42 -3.03 30.17 24.76
C LEU A 42 -3.91 30.67 23.60
N PRO A 43 -3.52 30.39 22.33
CA PRO A 43 -4.33 30.74 21.17
C PRO A 43 -5.65 29.99 21.13
N VAL A 44 -6.75 30.73 21.10
CA VAL A 44 -8.10 30.18 20.91
C VAL A 44 -8.50 30.36 19.45
N TYR A 45 -8.80 29.25 18.77
CA TYR A 45 -9.26 29.28 17.37
C TYR A 45 -10.77 29.06 17.29
N VAL A 46 -11.49 30.02 16.70
CA VAL A 46 -12.93 29.95 16.47
C VAL A 46 -13.22 29.93 14.96
N MET A 47 -14.16 29.10 14.54
CA MET A 47 -14.62 29.08 13.15
C MET A 47 -15.76 30.09 13.01
N GLU A 48 -15.54 31.12 12.18
CA GLU A 48 -16.54 32.17 11.99
C GLU A 48 -17.43 31.87 10.79
N LYS A 49 -16.84 31.40 9.69
CA LYS A 49 -17.57 31.12 8.45
C LYS A 49 -17.09 29.84 7.78
N ALA A 50 -18.05 29.12 7.22
CA ALA A 50 -17.82 27.98 6.33
C ALA A 50 -18.80 28.15 5.15
N GLU A 51 -18.32 28.73 4.06
CA GLU A 51 -19.13 29.10 2.89
C GLU A 51 -18.38 28.75 1.60
N GLY A 52 -19.07 28.68 0.46
CA GLY A 52 -18.48 28.31 -0.82
C GLY A 52 -19.10 27.08 -1.45
N GLU A 53 -18.84 26.90 -2.74
CA GLU A 53 -19.40 25.79 -3.52
C GLU A 53 -18.70 24.48 -3.18
N ALA A 54 -19.35 23.33 -3.38
CA ALA A 54 -18.79 22.02 -3.03
C ALA A 54 -17.42 21.75 -3.69
N HIS A 55 -17.14 22.37 -4.83
CA HIS A 55 -15.88 22.26 -5.56
C HIS A 55 -14.85 23.35 -5.19
N GLN A 56 -15.24 24.39 -4.44
CA GLN A 56 -14.36 25.46 -3.95
C GLN A 56 -14.85 25.98 -2.58
N PRO A 57 -14.71 25.18 -1.50
CA PRO A 57 -15.12 25.59 -0.17
C PRO A 57 -14.16 26.65 0.39
N SER A 58 -14.68 27.55 1.22
CA SER A 58 -13.97 28.64 1.87
C SER A 58 -14.26 28.66 3.36
N PHE A 59 -13.21 28.69 4.18
CA PHE A 59 -13.33 28.68 5.63
C PHE A 59 -12.64 29.91 6.19
N VAL A 60 -13.28 30.56 7.17
CA VAL A 60 -12.71 31.69 7.90
C VAL A 60 -12.58 31.29 9.37
N PHE A 61 -11.37 31.44 9.90
CA PHE A 61 -11.05 31.20 11.30
C PHE A 61 -10.52 32.48 11.93
N SER A 62 -10.97 32.79 13.14
CA SER A 62 -10.32 33.75 14.01
C SER A 62 -9.44 33.05 15.04
N VAL A 63 -8.32 33.68 15.37
CA VAL A 63 -7.45 33.29 16.48
C VAL A 63 -7.35 34.46 17.45
N THR A 64 -7.46 34.17 18.75
CA THR A 64 -7.35 35.16 19.82
C THR A 64 -6.24 34.74 20.79
N ILE A 65 -5.32 35.65 21.10
CA ILE A 65 -4.20 35.47 22.03
C ILE A 65 -4.04 36.73 22.85
N GLY A 66 -4.32 36.64 24.16
CA GLY A 66 -4.36 37.82 25.01
C GLY A 66 -5.34 38.84 24.44
N ASP A 67 -4.84 40.04 24.13
CA ASP A 67 -5.62 41.15 23.58
C ASP A 67 -5.59 41.23 22.04
N VAL A 68 -4.87 40.32 21.38
CA VAL A 68 -4.74 40.33 19.91
C VAL A 68 -5.65 39.28 19.30
N SER A 69 -6.48 39.71 18.33
CA SER A 69 -7.33 38.83 17.53
C SER A 69 -7.06 39.03 16.04
N CYS A 70 -6.86 37.93 15.31
CA CYS A 70 -6.62 37.95 13.87
C CYS A 70 -7.50 36.92 13.17
N THR A 71 -7.85 37.19 11.91
CA THR A 71 -8.63 36.28 11.07
C THR A 71 -7.78 35.74 9.93
N GLY A 72 -8.11 34.52 9.48
CA GLY A 72 -7.48 33.88 8.35
C GLY A 72 -8.50 33.08 7.54
N GLN A 73 -8.35 33.13 6.23
CA GLN A 73 -9.23 32.45 5.28
C GLN A 73 -8.45 31.38 4.50
N GLY A 74 -9.11 30.30 4.10
CA GLY A 74 -8.50 29.34 3.22
C GLY A 74 -9.45 28.27 2.69
N PRO A 75 -9.01 27.48 1.69
CA PRO A 75 -9.84 26.45 1.06
C PRO A 75 -10.09 25.23 1.97
N SER A 76 -9.46 25.20 3.14
CA SER A 76 -9.66 24.17 4.15
C SER A 76 -9.59 24.77 5.54
N LYS A 77 -10.24 24.12 6.51
CA LYS A 77 -10.15 24.50 7.94
C LYS A 77 -8.70 24.60 8.42
N LYS A 78 -7.79 23.78 7.89
CA LYS A 78 -6.35 23.80 8.24
C LYS A 78 -5.65 25.01 7.63
N ALA A 79 -5.89 25.32 6.36
CA ALA A 79 -5.31 26.50 5.69
C ALA A 79 -5.79 27.80 6.34
N ALA A 80 -7.09 27.90 6.63
CA ALA A 80 -7.67 29.05 7.32
C ALA A 80 -7.05 29.27 8.71
N LYS A 81 -6.90 28.21 9.52
CA LYS A 81 -6.21 28.29 10.82
C LYS A 81 -4.74 28.68 10.70
N HIS A 82 -4.05 28.19 9.67
CA HIS A 82 -2.65 28.50 9.42
C HIS A 82 -2.47 29.98 9.11
N GLN A 83 -3.30 30.52 8.22
CA GLN A 83 -3.28 31.93 7.85
C GLN A 83 -3.68 32.84 9.01
N ALA A 84 -4.66 32.42 9.83
CA ALA A 84 -5.03 33.16 11.04
C ALA A 84 -3.86 33.21 12.03
N ALA A 85 -3.13 32.09 12.18
CA ALA A 85 -1.97 32.01 13.06
C ALA A 85 -0.79 32.85 12.57
N GLU A 86 -0.54 32.86 11.27
CA GLU A 86 0.49 33.70 10.63
C GLU A 86 0.18 35.18 10.82
N ALA A 87 -1.06 35.60 10.61
CA ALA A 87 -1.49 36.98 10.85
C ALA A 87 -1.28 37.39 12.32
N ALA A 88 -1.58 36.49 13.27
CA ALA A 88 -1.35 36.76 14.70
C ALA A 88 0.13 36.85 15.07
N LEU A 89 1.00 36.01 14.51
CA LEU A 89 2.45 36.11 14.71
C LEU A 89 2.99 37.46 14.22
N ASN A 90 2.52 37.90 13.05
CA ASN A 90 2.90 39.19 12.47
C ASN A 90 2.40 40.37 13.32
N SER A 91 1.16 40.31 13.82
CA SER A 91 0.59 41.35 14.70
C SER A 91 1.25 41.43 16.07
N LEU A 92 1.79 40.32 16.57
CA LEU A 92 2.52 40.26 17.84
C LEU A 92 4.02 40.63 17.68
N ASN A 93 4.45 41.03 16.46
CA ASN A 93 5.84 41.30 16.09
C ASN A 93 6.80 40.20 16.59
N ILE A 94 6.33 38.95 16.56
CA ILE A 94 7.11 37.77 16.91
C ILE A 94 7.91 37.40 15.65
N ASP A 95 8.96 38.17 15.42
CA ASP A 95 10.06 37.68 14.61
C ASP A 95 10.76 36.57 15.41
N ALA A 96 11.20 35.53 14.72
CA ALA A 96 11.73 34.30 15.30
C ALA A 96 13.07 34.49 16.05
N GLY A 97 13.08 35.21 17.18
CA GLY A 97 14.29 35.53 17.92
C GLY A 97 14.07 36.09 19.34
N ILE A 98 14.18 35.18 20.32
CA ILE A 98 14.77 35.37 21.65
C ILE A 98 13.94 36.07 22.74
N VAL A 99 13.38 35.26 23.67
CA VAL A 99 13.89 35.18 25.06
C VAL A 99 13.59 33.80 25.68
N ASN A 100 14.66 33.16 26.17
CA ASN A 100 14.77 31.92 26.96
C ASN A 100 14.64 32.23 28.47
N VAL A 101 14.39 31.35 29.44
CA VAL A 101 13.98 29.94 29.60
C VAL A 101 13.65 29.74 31.09
N ALA A 102 12.75 28.78 31.39
CA ALA A 102 12.67 27.86 32.54
C ALA A 102 11.29 27.91 33.24
N GLY A 103 10.47 26.87 33.30
CA GLY A 103 10.58 25.49 32.83
C GLY A 103 9.38 24.66 33.33
N LYS A 104 9.28 23.43 32.79
CA LYS A 104 8.48 22.25 33.21
C LYS A 104 7.11 21.98 32.55
N SER A 105 7.13 20.90 31.74
CA SER A 105 6.19 19.75 31.66
C SER A 105 4.77 19.96 31.11
N ALA A 106 4.48 19.45 29.90
CA ALA A 106 3.67 18.23 29.61
C ALA A 106 2.15 18.42 29.88
N ASP A 107 1.23 18.31 28.92
CA ASP A 107 0.97 17.12 28.10
C ASP A 107 0.11 17.40 26.84
N SER A 108 0.48 16.73 25.73
CA SER A 108 -0.32 16.05 24.69
C SER A 108 -1.73 16.53 24.26
N ASN A 109 -1.89 16.91 22.98
CA ASN A 109 -2.56 16.07 21.95
C ASN A 109 -2.71 16.77 20.59
N GLY A 110 -2.08 16.18 19.56
CA GLY A 110 -2.11 16.64 18.18
C GLY A 110 -3.10 15.87 17.30
N VAL A 111 -3.77 16.60 16.42
CA VAL A 111 -4.53 16.03 15.29
C VAL A 111 -4.05 16.74 14.02
N ALA A 112 -3.07 16.16 13.35
CA ALA A 112 -2.50 16.69 12.10
C ALA A 112 -3.14 15.97 10.91
N ALA A 113 -4.03 16.67 10.20
CA ALA A 113 -4.53 16.24 8.89
C ALA A 113 -3.52 16.62 7.80
N GLU A 114 -2.94 15.62 7.14
CA GLU A 114 -2.00 15.75 6.02
C GLU A 114 -2.75 16.01 4.69
N THR A 115 -2.24 16.96 3.92
CA THR A 115 -2.76 17.43 2.63
C THR A 115 -2.45 16.43 1.52
N ASN A 116 -3.50 15.95 0.83
CA ASN A 116 -3.46 15.10 -0.35
C ASN A 116 -3.11 15.92 -1.60
N ASN A 117 -1.87 15.87 -2.07
CA ASN A 117 -1.51 16.14 -3.48
C ASN A 117 -0.20 15.45 -3.88
N HIS A 118 -0.09 14.19 -3.47
CA HIS A 118 0.98 13.28 -3.90
C HIS A 118 0.32 12.18 -4.74
N PRO A 119 0.91 11.74 -5.88
CA PRO A 119 0.34 10.67 -6.68
C PRO A 119 -0.03 9.49 -5.78
N ASN A 120 -1.33 9.19 -5.73
CA ASN A 120 -1.85 8.17 -4.86
C ASN A 120 -1.54 6.82 -5.49
N SER A 121 -0.36 6.27 -5.23
CA SER A 121 0.11 4.98 -5.77
C SER A 121 -0.91 3.85 -5.53
N VAL A 122 -1.69 3.94 -4.45
CA VAL A 122 -2.82 3.04 -4.18
C VAL A 122 -3.93 3.18 -5.24
N GLY A 123 -4.28 4.41 -5.60
CA GLY A 123 -5.28 4.72 -6.62
C GLY A 123 -4.81 4.33 -8.02
N ILE A 124 -3.56 4.64 -8.37
CA ILE A 124 -2.96 4.26 -9.66
C ILE A 124 -2.98 2.74 -9.84
N LEU A 125 -2.56 1.98 -8.81
CA LEU A 125 -2.57 0.53 -8.87
C LEU A 125 -4.00 -0.03 -8.97
N GLN A 126 -4.97 0.59 -8.30
CA GLN A 126 -6.37 0.20 -8.38
C GLN A 126 -6.97 0.48 -9.77
N GLU A 127 -6.69 1.64 -10.35
CA GLU A 127 -7.13 2.02 -11.69
C GLU A 127 -6.51 1.12 -12.76
N LEU A 128 -5.21 0.82 -12.66
CA LEU A 128 -4.53 -0.14 -13.53
C LEU A 128 -5.20 -1.52 -13.48
N ALA A 129 -5.49 -2.02 -12.29
CA ALA A 129 -6.17 -3.31 -12.13
C ALA A 129 -7.56 -3.29 -12.78
N LEU A 130 -8.34 -2.22 -12.59
CA LEU A 130 -9.66 -2.06 -13.20
C LEU A 130 -9.58 -2.00 -14.74
N GLN A 131 -8.68 -1.17 -15.28
CA GLN A 131 -8.51 -0.97 -16.71
C GLN A 131 -8.10 -2.27 -17.43
N ARG A 132 -7.32 -3.11 -16.75
CA ARG A 132 -6.84 -4.39 -17.27
C ARG A 132 -7.76 -5.58 -16.93
N GLY A 133 -8.85 -5.35 -16.20
CA GLY A 133 -9.77 -6.40 -15.76
C GLY A 133 -9.17 -7.38 -14.74
N TRP A 134 -8.12 -6.99 -14.02
CA TRP A 134 -7.50 -7.79 -12.97
C TRP A 134 -8.30 -7.70 -11.67
N ARG A 135 -8.07 -8.64 -10.74
CA ARG A 135 -8.63 -8.50 -9.40
C ARG A 135 -8.02 -7.29 -8.69
N LEU A 136 -8.84 -6.63 -7.89
CA LEU A 136 -8.42 -5.49 -7.11
C LEU A 136 -7.34 -5.89 -6.08
N PRO A 137 -6.32 -5.03 -5.86
CA PRO A 137 -5.30 -5.28 -4.86
C PRO A 137 -5.89 -5.30 -3.45
N GLU A 138 -5.55 -6.35 -2.69
CA GLU A 138 -5.97 -6.55 -1.31
C GLU A 138 -4.88 -6.05 -0.35
N TYR A 139 -5.28 -5.33 0.70
CA TYR A 139 -4.34 -4.79 1.68
C TYR A 139 -4.66 -5.32 3.07
N SER A 140 -3.65 -5.87 3.73
CA SER A 140 -3.75 -6.37 5.11
C SER A 140 -2.66 -5.76 5.99
N ILE A 141 -3.02 -5.40 7.22
CA ILE A 141 -2.06 -4.94 8.23
C ILE A 141 -1.46 -6.18 8.89
N LEU A 142 -0.14 -6.34 8.76
CA LEU A 142 0.57 -7.49 9.31
C LEU A 142 1.05 -7.24 10.74
N MET A 143 1.56 -6.04 11.02
CA MET A 143 2.18 -5.72 12.30
C MET A 143 2.06 -4.23 12.61
N GLU A 144 1.85 -3.91 13.90
CA GLU A 144 1.99 -2.58 14.47
C GLU A 144 3.08 -2.64 15.56
N ALA A 145 4.13 -1.83 15.41
CA ALA A 145 5.31 -1.86 16.28
C ALA A 145 5.74 -0.44 16.65
N GLY A 146 6.68 -0.35 17.60
CA GLY A 146 7.33 0.90 17.97
C GLY A 146 6.62 1.71 19.07
N PRO A 147 7.34 2.64 19.70
CA PRO A 147 6.80 3.44 20.79
C PRO A 147 5.71 4.41 20.30
N PRO A 148 4.84 4.94 21.17
CA PRO A 148 3.73 5.82 20.78
C PRO A 148 4.13 7.02 19.89
N HIS A 149 5.34 7.53 20.04
CA HIS A 149 5.90 8.66 19.28
C HIS A 149 6.68 8.24 18.02
N LYS A 150 6.85 6.94 17.76
CA LYS A 150 7.52 6.38 16.58
C LYS A 150 6.88 5.03 16.21
N ARG A 151 5.58 5.07 15.93
CA ARG A 151 4.83 3.88 15.52
C ARG A 151 5.18 3.49 14.09
N GLU A 152 5.32 2.19 13.86
CA GLU A 152 5.58 1.57 12.57
C GLU A 152 4.46 0.58 12.24
N PHE A 153 3.91 0.70 11.05
CA PHE A 153 2.86 -0.16 10.52
C PHE A 153 3.42 -0.93 9.34
N THR A 154 3.34 -2.26 9.39
CA THR A 154 3.68 -3.12 8.26
C THR A 154 2.40 -3.52 7.54
N VAL A 155 2.29 -3.16 6.26
CA VAL A 155 1.16 -3.49 5.39
C VAL A 155 1.63 -4.40 4.27
N THR A 156 0.84 -5.43 3.99
CA THR A 156 1.01 -6.31 2.83
C THR A 156 0.02 -5.91 1.75
N CYS A 157 0.49 -5.65 0.54
CA CYS A 157 -0.31 -5.54 -0.67
C CYS A 157 -0.25 -6.88 -1.41
N ARG A 158 -1.41 -7.50 -1.65
CA ARG A 158 -1.53 -8.73 -2.44
C ARG A 158 -2.28 -8.43 -3.72
N MET A 159 -1.71 -8.84 -4.85
CA MET A 159 -2.34 -8.73 -6.16
C MET A 159 -2.04 -10.00 -6.96
N GLU A 160 -3.07 -10.81 -7.18
CA GLU A 160 -2.97 -12.14 -7.80
C GLU A 160 -1.91 -13.03 -7.11
N SER A 161 -0.94 -13.57 -7.84
CA SER A 161 0.16 -14.38 -7.29
C SER A 161 1.28 -13.55 -6.66
N LEU A 162 1.21 -12.21 -6.74
CA LEU A 162 2.22 -11.32 -6.20
C LEU A 162 1.79 -10.80 -4.83
N SER A 163 2.76 -10.71 -3.92
CA SER A 163 2.59 -10.02 -2.65
C SER A 163 3.82 -9.20 -2.33
N GLU A 164 3.62 -7.98 -1.83
CA GLU A 164 4.67 -7.08 -1.39
C GLU A 164 4.36 -6.49 -0.02
N LYS A 165 5.41 -6.35 0.81
CA LYS A 165 5.30 -5.80 2.16
C LYS A 165 6.04 -4.49 2.27
N ALA A 166 5.42 -3.51 2.91
CA ALA A 166 6.06 -2.24 3.20
C ALA A 166 5.73 -1.75 4.61
N VAL A 167 6.64 -0.94 5.14
CA VAL A 167 6.53 -0.31 6.45
C VAL A 167 6.25 1.17 6.26
N GLY A 168 5.45 1.77 7.14
CA GLY A 168 5.25 3.21 7.19
C GLY A 168 4.92 3.68 8.60
N ASN A 169 5.08 4.98 8.84
CA ASN A 169 4.80 5.62 10.13
C ASN A 169 3.29 5.76 10.46
N SER A 170 2.43 5.45 9.49
CA SER A 170 0.98 5.40 9.62
C SER A 170 0.41 4.29 8.74
N LYS A 171 -0.81 3.83 9.03
CA LYS A 171 -1.52 2.85 8.18
C LYS A 171 -1.63 3.32 6.73
N LYS A 172 -1.88 4.62 6.51
CA LYS A 172 -1.99 5.23 5.18
C LYS A 172 -0.63 5.25 4.46
N ALA A 173 0.43 5.67 5.15
CA ALA A 173 1.78 5.69 4.58
C ALA A 173 2.28 4.28 4.24
N ALA A 174 2.07 3.31 5.13
CA ALA A 174 2.43 1.91 4.90
C ALA A 174 1.66 1.30 3.72
N LYS A 175 0.36 1.61 3.59
CA LYS A 175 -0.46 1.18 2.44
C LYS A 175 0.05 1.76 1.12
N LYS A 176 0.38 3.05 1.10
CA LYS A 176 0.95 3.72 -0.08
C LYS A 176 2.30 3.10 -0.47
N ALA A 177 3.20 2.91 0.50
CA ALA A 177 4.50 2.28 0.27
C ALA A 177 4.38 0.83 -0.24
N ALA A 178 3.38 0.08 0.23
CA ALA A 178 3.13 -1.28 -0.25
C ALA A 178 2.64 -1.28 -1.70
N ALA A 179 1.78 -0.32 -2.07
CA ALA A 179 1.33 -0.14 -3.45
C ALA A 179 2.49 0.26 -4.38
N GLU A 180 3.39 1.15 -3.95
CA GLU A 180 4.58 1.56 -4.72
C GLU A 180 5.50 0.38 -5.00
N LYS A 181 5.77 -0.45 -3.99
CA LYS A 181 6.55 -1.69 -4.19
C LYS A 181 5.88 -2.64 -5.18
N MET A 182 4.55 -2.77 -5.11
CA MET A 182 3.80 -3.61 -6.04
C MET A 182 3.92 -3.08 -7.47
N VAL A 183 3.73 -1.78 -7.69
CA VAL A 183 3.89 -1.15 -9.02
C VAL A 183 5.30 -1.36 -9.56
N ALA A 184 6.33 -1.12 -8.74
CA ALA A 184 7.73 -1.34 -9.14
C ALA A 184 7.99 -2.82 -9.50
N LYS A 185 7.39 -3.77 -8.78
CA LYS A 185 7.47 -5.19 -9.09
C LYS A 185 6.83 -5.52 -10.44
N LEU A 186 5.65 -4.96 -10.72
CA LEU A 186 4.97 -5.14 -12.00
C LEU A 186 5.79 -4.58 -13.17
N GLN A 187 6.40 -3.41 -12.99
CA GLN A 187 7.31 -2.82 -13.98
C GLN A 187 8.54 -3.69 -14.20
N SER A 188 9.16 -4.20 -13.12
CA SER A 188 10.30 -5.11 -13.20
C SER A 188 9.97 -6.39 -13.96
N LEU A 189 8.77 -6.96 -13.76
CA LEU A 189 8.32 -8.14 -14.49
C LEU A 189 7.99 -7.85 -15.97
N SER A 190 7.67 -6.59 -16.28
CA SER A 190 7.36 -6.12 -17.64
C SER A 190 8.62 -5.76 -18.44
N GLY A 191 9.76 -5.58 -17.77
CA GLY A 191 11.04 -5.21 -18.40
C GLY A 191 11.14 -3.75 -18.86
N CYS A 192 10.16 -2.89 -18.55
CA CYS A 192 10.13 -1.48 -18.92
C CYS A 192 9.23 -0.66 -17.97
N SER A 193 9.21 0.66 -18.14
CA SER A 193 8.37 1.60 -17.38
C SER A 193 6.87 1.38 -17.60
N GLU A 194 6.49 0.86 -18.78
CA GLU A 194 5.11 0.48 -19.08
C GLU A 194 4.81 -0.92 -18.56
N ILE A 195 3.74 -1.06 -17.77
CA ILE A 195 3.34 -2.34 -17.19
C ILE A 195 2.60 -3.15 -18.27
N THR A 196 3.33 -4.08 -18.89
CA THR A 196 2.84 -5.08 -19.84
C THR A 196 2.61 -6.45 -19.20
N TRP A 197 3.06 -6.63 -17.96
CA TRP A 197 2.83 -7.84 -17.19
C TRP A 197 1.34 -8.15 -17.11
N THR A 198 0.99 -9.41 -17.39
CA THR A 198 -0.34 -9.95 -17.20
C THR A 198 -0.28 -11.04 -16.14
N PRO A 199 -1.24 -11.07 -15.19
CA PRO A 199 -1.31 -12.17 -14.25
C PRO A 199 -1.60 -13.45 -15.00
N LYS A 200 -0.93 -14.54 -14.61
CA LYS A 200 -1.34 -15.87 -15.03
C LYS A 200 -2.81 -16.07 -14.61
N PRO A 201 -3.70 -16.48 -15.53
CA PRO A 201 -5.11 -16.67 -15.21
C PRO A 201 -5.20 -17.66 -14.06
N SER A 202 -5.79 -17.27 -12.93
CA SER A 202 -5.86 -18.13 -11.76
C SER A 202 -7.20 -18.02 -11.04
N VAL A 203 -7.82 -19.18 -10.80
CA VAL A 203 -9.12 -19.27 -10.13
C VAL A 203 -8.95 -19.90 -8.75
N ARG A 204 -9.60 -19.32 -7.73
CA ARG A 204 -9.71 -19.98 -6.43
C ARG A 204 -10.67 -21.14 -6.52
N PHE A 205 -10.37 -22.25 -5.86
CA PHE A 205 -11.28 -23.40 -5.81
C PHE A 205 -12.67 -23.06 -5.29
N GLU A 206 -12.76 -22.10 -4.37
CA GLU A 206 -14.05 -21.62 -3.85
C GLU A 206 -14.95 -21.05 -4.95
N ASN A 207 -14.36 -20.37 -5.95
CA ASN A 207 -15.11 -19.83 -7.08
C ASN A 207 -15.60 -20.97 -8.00
N LEU A 208 -14.75 -21.97 -8.24
CA LEU A 208 -15.16 -23.18 -8.98
C LEU A 208 -16.32 -23.88 -8.27
N ARG A 209 -16.20 -24.07 -6.94
CA ARG A 209 -17.23 -24.71 -6.10
C ARG A 209 -18.57 -23.97 -6.19
N ASN A 210 -18.55 -22.64 -6.16
CA ASN A 210 -19.75 -21.82 -6.17
C ASN A 210 -20.25 -21.44 -7.58
N SER A 211 -19.53 -21.85 -8.63
CA SER A 211 -19.88 -21.49 -10.00
C SER A 211 -21.21 -22.13 -10.43
N ALA A 212 -22.08 -21.31 -11.02
CA ALA A 212 -23.37 -21.71 -11.58
C ALA A 212 -23.32 -21.83 -13.12
N ALA A 213 -22.12 -21.75 -13.71
CA ALA A 213 -21.96 -21.77 -15.15
C ALA A 213 -22.30 -23.15 -15.75
N GLU A 214 -22.54 -23.19 -17.06
CA GLU A 214 -23.14 -24.33 -17.75
C GLU A 214 -22.20 -25.53 -17.80
N LYS A 215 -20.91 -25.32 -18.11
CA LYS A 215 -19.93 -26.42 -18.19
C LYS A 215 -19.66 -26.98 -16.79
N MET A 216 -19.61 -26.14 -15.77
CA MET A 216 -19.50 -26.61 -14.37
C MET A 216 -20.74 -27.41 -13.92
N SER A 217 -21.93 -26.96 -14.27
CA SER A 217 -23.17 -27.68 -13.98
C SER A 217 -23.29 -29.01 -14.74
N SER A 218 -22.74 -29.05 -15.96
CA SER A 218 -22.65 -30.26 -16.77
C SER A 218 -21.63 -31.24 -16.20
N LEU A 219 -20.47 -30.77 -15.74
CA LEU A 219 -19.46 -31.59 -15.07
C LEU A 219 -20.02 -32.27 -13.81
N ARG A 220 -20.77 -31.54 -12.98
CA ARG A 220 -21.40 -32.09 -11.76
C ARG A 220 -22.35 -33.25 -12.06
N ARG A 221 -23.07 -33.18 -13.18
CA ARG A 221 -24.05 -34.22 -13.59
C ARG A 221 -23.43 -35.35 -14.42
N SER A 222 -22.28 -35.12 -15.04
CA SER A 222 -21.62 -36.10 -15.92
C SER A 222 -21.04 -37.26 -15.13
N PRO A 223 -21.24 -38.53 -15.53
CA PRO A 223 -20.66 -39.68 -14.85
C PRO A 223 -19.13 -39.79 -15.03
N LEU A 224 -18.50 -39.01 -15.93
CA LEU A 224 -17.06 -39.08 -16.24
C LEU A 224 -16.55 -40.52 -16.42
N SER A 225 -17.38 -41.44 -16.91
CA SER A 225 -17.02 -42.85 -17.14
C SER A 225 -17.40 -43.27 -18.56
N ILE A 226 -17.47 -42.30 -19.48
CA ILE A 226 -17.95 -42.52 -20.84
C ILE A 226 -16.74 -42.87 -21.70
N PRO A 227 -16.68 -44.09 -22.29
CA PRO A 227 -15.58 -44.47 -23.17
C PRO A 227 -15.50 -43.56 -24.39
N ASN A 228 -14.29 -43.36 -24.92
CA ASN A 228 -14.01 -42.52 -26.10
C ASN A 228 -14.41 -41.03 -25.95
N THR A 229 -14.43 -40.52 -24.71
CA THR A 229 -14.63 -39.09 -24.47
C THR A 229 -13.30 -38.34 -24.56
N ASP A 230 -13.35 -37.19 -25.25
CA ASP A 230 -12.26 -36.22 -25.26
C ASP A 230 -12.34 -35.34 -23.99
N TYR A 231 -11.67 -35.81 -22.94
CA TYR A 231 -11.60 -35.11 -21.67
C TYR A 231 -10.72 -33.87 -21.75
N ILE A 232 -9.77 -33.83 -22.70
CA ILE A 232 -8.93 -32.66 -22.95
C ILE A 232 -9.81 -31.50 -23.43
N GLN A 233 -10.70 -31.73 -24.40
CA GLN A 233 -11.62 -30.71 -24.89
C GLN A 233 -12.62 -30.27 -23.82
N MET A 234 -13.16 -31.21 -23.03
CA MET A 234 -14.03 -30.87 -21.90
C MET A 234 -13.31 -30.01 -20.85
N MET A 235 -12.05 -30.33 -20.58
CA MET A 235 -11.20 -29.60 -19.65
C MET A 235 -10.89 -28.18 -20.16
N LEU A 236 -10.61 -28.04 -21.45
CA LEU A 236 -10.37 -26.75 -22.12
C LEU A 236 -11.63 -25.85 -22.10
N ASP A 237 -12.80 -26.42 -22.37
CA ASP A 237 -14.07 -25.69 -22.30
C ASP A 237 -14.32 -25.16 -20.88
N LEU A 238 -14.09 -26.00 -19.88
CA LEU A 238 -14.25 -25.62 -18.48
C LEU A 238 -13.22 -24.57 -18.06
N SER A 239 -11.97 -24.70 -18.50
CA SER A 239 -10.90 -23.76 -18.15
C SER A 239 -11.18 -22.35 -18.70
N LYS A 240 -11.69 -22.28 -19.94
CA LYS A 240 -12.15 -21.03 -20.56
C LYS A 240 -13.34 -20.41 -19.83
N GLU A 241 -14.34 -21.23 -19.46
CA GLU A 241 -15.53 -20.74 -18.76
C GLU A 241 -15.19 -20.19 -17.36
N GLN A 242 -14.28 -20.86 -16.64
CA GLN A 242 -13.97 -20.53 -15.25
C GLN A 242 -12.74 -19.61 -15.08
N GLY A 243 -12.02 -19.33 -16.17
CA GLY A 243 -10.87 -18.42 -16.16
C GLY A 243 -9.61 -19.00 -15.51
N PHE A 244 -9.28 -20.25 -15.81
CA PHE A 244 -7.99 -20.87 -15.48
C PHE A 244 -7.34 -21.49 -16.71
N GLU A 245 -6.05 -21.76 -16.60
CA GLU A 245 -5.22 -22.38 -17.62
C GLU A 245 -4.86 -23.80 -17.21
N VAL A 246 -4.69 -24.66 -18.21
CA VAL A 246 -4.28 -26.05 -18.04
C VAL A 246 -3.04 -26.29 -18.88
N THR A 247 -1.99 -26.77 -18.26
CA THR A 247 -0.71 -27.09 -18.91
C THR A 247 -0.41 -28.55 -18.69
N TYR A 248 -0.01 -29.25 -19.76
CA TYR A 248 0.35 -30.66 -19.72
C TYR A 248 1.86 -30.81 -19.80
N PHE A 249 2.42 -31.67 -18.95
CA PHE A 249 3.84 -32.01 -18.89
C PHE A 249 4.00 -33.51 -19.07
N ASP A 250 4.62 -33.92 -20.17
CA ASP A 250 4.97 -35.32 -20.39
C ASP A 250 6.17 -35.71 -19.54
N ILE A 251 6.13 -36.91 -18.95
CA ILE A 251 7.26 -37.50 -18.25
C ILE A 251 7.90 -38.51 -19.20
N ASP A 252 9.18 -38.28 -19.54
CA ASP A 252 9.92 -39.10 -20.50
C ASP A 252 10.06 -40.57 -20.04
N GLU A 253 10.11 -40.80 -18.73
CA GLU A 253 10.17 -42.13 -18.15
C GLU A 253 8.81 -42.83 -18.25
N LEU A 254 8.82 -44.07 -18.75
CA LEU A 254 7.63 -44.93 -18.74
C LEU A 254 7.36 -45.48 -17.33
N THR A 255 6.10 -45.78 -17.02
CA THR A 255 5.75 -46.51 -15.80
C THR A 255 6.39 -47.90 -15.78
N VAL A 256 6.37 -48.56 -14.62
CA VAL A 256 6.79 -49.96 -14.48
C VAL A 256 6.04 -50.93 -15.41
N ASN A 257 4.85 -50.55 -15.86
CA ASN A 257 4.02 -51.31 -16.80
C ASN A 257 4.25 -50.89 -18.26
N GLY A 258 5.25 -50.04 -18.54
CA GLY A 258 5.56 -49.53 -19.87
C GLY A 258 4.57 -48.49 -20.40
N GLN A 259 3.84 -47.78 -19.53
CA GLN A 259 2.86 -46.76 -19.95
C GLN A 259 3.48 -45.37 -19.96
N TYR A 260 3.02 -44.52 -20.88
CA TYR A 260 3.34 -43.10 -20.90
C TYR A 260 2.69 -42.39 -19.73
N GLN A 261 3.32 -41.32 -19.25
CA GLN A 261 2.92 -40.56 -18.07
C GLN A 261 2.79 -39.08 -18.43
N CYS A 262 1.80 -38.41 -17.84
CA CYS A 262 1.55 -36.99 -18.03
C CYS A 262 1.09 -36.34 -16.72
N LEU A 263 1.49 -35.10 -16.47
CA LEU A 263 0.98 -34.24 -15.42
C LEU A 263 0.16 -33.09 -16.02
N ALA A 264 -1.07 -32.93 -15.57
CA ALA A 264 -1.92 -31.78 -15.85
C ALA A 264 -1.84 -30.78 -14.69
N GLU A 265 -1.20 -29.64 -14.91
CA GLU A 265 -1.19 -28.51 -13.98
C GLU A 265 -2.36 -27.57 -14.30
N LEU A 266 -3.19 -27.30 -13.30
CA LEU A 266 -4.25 -26.31 -13.36
C LEU A 266 -3.81 -25.09 -12.57
N SER A 267 -3.90 -23.92 -13.18
CA SER A 267 -3.52 -22.63 -12.60
C SER A 267 -4.48 -22.13 -11.48
N THR A 268 -5.08 -23.06 -10.76
CA THR A 268 -5.94 -22.84 -9.60
C THR A 268 -5.15 -22.32 -8.39
N SER A 269 -5.85 -21.82 -7.36
CA SER A 269 -5.26 -21.41 -6.08
C SER A 269 -5.90 -22.20 -4.93
N PRO A 270 -5.14 -23.07 -4.22
CA PRO A 270 -3.74 -23.47 -4.52
C PRO A 270 -3.61 -24.19 -5.87
N VAL A 271 -2.39 -24.23 -6.44
CA VAL A 271 -2.12 -24.93 -7.71
C VAL A 271 -2.47 -26.40 -7.57
N THR A 272 -3.11 -26.95 -8.60
CA THR A 272 -3.50 -28.37 -8.64
C THR A 272 -2.73 -29.06 -9.74
N VAL A 273 -2.18 -30.22 -9.42
CA VAL A 273 -1.52 -31.09 -10.39
C VAL A 273 -2.19 -32.45 -10.33
N CYS A 274 -2.59 -32.96 -11.50
CA CYS A 274 -3.19 -34.28 -11.64
C CYS A 274 -2.30 -35.14 -12.52
N HIS A 275 -2.21 -36.42 -12.20
CA HIS A 275 -1.42 -37.38 -12.95
C HIS A 275 -2.31 -38.23 -13.84
N GLY A 276 -1.83 -38.57 -15.02
CA GLY A 276 -2.48 -39.51 -15.92
C GLY A 276 -1.48 -40.43 -16.60
N THR A 277 -1.96 -41.61 -16.98
CA THR A 277 -1.18 -42.64 -17.65
C THR A 277 -1.90 -43.18 -18.88
N GLY A 278 -1.14 -43.66 -19.85
CA GLY A 278 -1.74 -44.22 -21.06
C GLY A 278 -0.79 -45.07 -21.89
N ILE A 279 -1.36 -45.87 -22.78
CA ILE A 279 -0.59 -46.64 -23.77
C ILE A 279 0.10 -45.76 -24.84
N SER A 280 -0.25 -44.47 -24.89
CA SER A 280 0.35 -43.44 -25.75
C SER A 280 0.38 -42.11 -24.99
N CYS A 281 1.19 -41.14 -25.44
CA CYS A 281 1.20 -39.78 -24.89
C CYS A 281 -0.20 -39.12 -24.96
N SER A 282 -0.91 -39.26 -26.08
CA SER A 282 -2.29 -38.73 -26.22
C SER A 282 -3.26 -39.37 -25.22
N ASN A 283 -3.14 -40.68 -24.97
CA ASN A 283 -3.93 -41.34 -23.93
C ASN A 283 -3.58 -40.85 -22.53
N ALA A 284 -2.29 -40.65 -22.24
CA ALA A 284 -1.84 -40.15 -20.94
C ALA A 284 -2.33 -38.71 -20.68
N HIS A 285 -2.33 -37.84 -21.70
CA HIS A 285 -2.93 -36.50 -21.62
C HIS A 285 -4.43 -36.56 -21.32
N ASN A 286 -5.16 -37.42 -22.03
CA ASN A 286 -6.60 -37.56 -21.84
C ASN A 286 -6.94 -38.13 -20.45
N ASP A 287 -6.12 -39.05 -19.93
CA ASP A 287 -6.23 -39.61 -18.58
C ASP A 287 -5.90 -38.55 -17.49
N ALA A 288 -4.89 -37.70 -17.74
CA ALA A 288 -4.54 -36.61 -16.83
C ALA A 288 -5.66 -35.55 -16.77
N ALA A 289 -6.24 -35.21 -17.93
CA ALA A 289 -7.40 -34.33 -18.04
C ALA A 289 -8.62 -34.90 -17.32
N HIS A 290 -8.84 -36.21 -17.46
CA HIS A 290 -9.91 -36.93 -16.77
C HIS A 290 -9.74 -36.87 -15.25
N SER A 291 -8.55 -37.17 -14.75
CA SER A 291 -8.21 -37.08 -13.32
C SER A 291 -8.42 -35.66 -12.78
N ALA A 292 -8.06 -34.63 -13.56
CA ALA A 292 -8.31 -33.24 -13.23
C ALA A 292 -9.81 -32.89 -13.15
N LEU A 293 -10.61 -33.32 -14.12
CA LEU A 293 -12.06 -33.14 -14.13
C LEU A 293 -12.72 -33.85 -12.93
N GLN A 294 -12.27 -35.06 -12.59
CA GLN A 294 -12.73 -35.77 -11.41
C GLN A 294 -12.42 -35.01 -10.12
N TYR A 295 -11.19 -34.52 -9.98
CA TYR A 295 -10.79 -33.72 -8.82
C TYR A 295 -11.65 -32.45 -8.67
N ILE A 296 -11.84 -31.69 -9.76
CA ILE A 296 -12.71 -30.49 -9.74
C ILE A 296 -14.14 -30.87 -9.35
N LYS A 297 -14.69 -31.96 -9.89
CA LYS A 297 -16.03 -32.44 -9.57
C LYS A 297 -16.18 -32.76 -8.08
N ILE A 298 -15.20 -33.45 -7.49
CA ILE A 298 -15.19 -33.79 -6.05
C ILE A 298 -15.13 -32.51 -5.22
N MET A 299 -14.18 -31.63 -5.51
CA MET A 299 -14.00 -30.37 -4.78
C MET A 299 -15.20 -29.44 -4.87
N ALA A 300 -15.95 -29.49 -5.98
CA ALA A 300 -17.17 -28.72 -6.15
C ALA A 300 -18.41 -29.35 -5.51
N SER A 301 -18.36 -30.63 -5.13
CA SER A 301 -19.46 -31.37 -4.49
C SER A 301 -19.33 -31.43 -2.98
N SER A 302 -18.12 -31.24 -2.44
CA SER A 302 -17.86 -31.18 -0.99
C SER A 302 -18.40 -29.86 -0.42
N LYS A 303 -19.55 -29.93 0.27
CA LYS A 303 -20.11 -28.84 1.10
C LYS A 303 -19.42 -28.79 2.45
#